data_AF-A0A699XR50-F1
#
_entry.id   AF-A0A699XR50-F1
#
_cell.length_a   1.000
_cell.length_b   1.000
_cell.length_c   1.000
_cell.angle_alpha   90.00
_cell.angle_beta   90.00
_cell.angle_gamma   90.00
#
_symmetry.space_group_name_H-M   'P 1'
#
loop_
_entity.id
_entity.type
_entity.pdbx_description
1 polymer ?
#
loop_
_entity_poly.entity_id
_entity_poly.type
_entity_poly.pdbx_seq_one_letter_code
_entity_poly.pdbx_strand_id
1 'polypeptide(L)' 'DEDAILRIAKEKGADAIIPGYGFLSENAPFARRVNEAGLVWAGPSPEAIEAFGVKHTARDLAAKADVPIVPGTKGLVKDE' A
#
# COMPACT_ATOMS: atom_id res chain seq x y z
N ASP A 1 15.04 0.98 7.69
CA ASP A 1 14.51 1.92 8.69
C ASP A 1 13.86 3.08 7.96
N GLU A 2 12.56 3.25 8.16
CA GLU A 2 11.74 4.26 7.48
C GLU A 2 12.22 5.68 7.78
N ASP A 3 12.65 5.94 9.02
CA ASP A 3 13.06 7.26 9.49
C ASP A 3 14.35 7.71 8.80
N ALA A 4 15.29 6.77 8.65
CA ALA A 4 16.55 7.00 7.95
C ALA A 4 16.32 7.33 6.46
N ILE A 5 15.36 6.66 5.81
CA ILE A 5 15.02 6.91 4.40
C ILE A 5 14.46 8.33 4.24
N LEU A 6 13.48 8.72 5.06
CA LEU A 6 12.89 10.06 5.00
C LEU A 6 13.92 11.15 5.30
N ARG A 7 14.81 10.93 6.27
CA ARG A 7 15.89 11.87 6.60
C ARG A 7 16.80 12.10 5.39
N ILE A 8 17.29 11.03 4.76
CA ILE A 8 18.19 11.15 3.60
C ILE A 8 17.48 11.84 2.42
N ALA A 9 16.21 11.51 2.16
CA ALA A 9 15.44 12.14 1.09
C ALA A 9 15.36 13.67 1.28
N LYS A 10 15.09 14.12 2.52
CA LYS A 10 15.07 15.55 2.86
C LYS A 10 16.44 16.21 2.75
N GLU A 11 17.48 15.58 3.31
CA GLU A 11 18.86 16.09 3.26
C GLU A 11 19.39 16.27 1.84
N LYS A 12 18.91 15.44 0.90
CA LYS A 12 19.31 15.48 -0.50
C LYS A 12 18.37 16.29 -1.40
N GLY A 13 17.29 16.85 -0.85
CA GLY A 13 16.30 17.60 -1.63
C GLY A 13 15.62 16.74 -2.69
N ALA A 14 15.37 15.46 -2.39
CA ALA A 14 14.62 14.60 -3.29
C ALA A 14 13.15 15.04 -3.37
N ASP A 15 12.52 14.87 -4.54
CA ASP A 15 11.09 15.20 -4.73
C ASP A 15 10.17 14.01 -4.45
N ALA A 16 10.66 12.77 -4.64
CA ALA A 16 9.85 11.57 -4.60
C ALA A 16 10.58 10.36 -4.02
N ILE A 17 9.81 9.41 -3.48
CA ILE A 17 10.26 8.08 -3.09
C ILE A 17 9.58 7.05 -3.99
N ILE A 18 10.38 6.29 -4.74
CA ILE A 18 9.94 5.15 -5.55
C ILE A 18 10.26 3.87 -4.78
N PRO A 19 9.26 3.15 -4.25
CA PRO A 19 9.52 2.05 -3.32
C PRO A 19 9.94 0.74 -3.99
N GLY A 20 9.85 0.65 -5.32
CA GLY A 20 10.11 -0.59 -6.05
C GLY A 20 9.09 -1.68 -5.68
N TYR A 21 9.58 -2.85 -5.32
CA TYR A 21 8.78 -4.02 -4.93
C TYR A 21 9.36 -4.68 -3.67
N GLY A 22 8.51 -5.39 -2.91
CA GLY A 22 8.88 -5.88 -1.58
C GLY A 22 9.18 -4.74 -0.60
N PHE A 23 9.82 -5.05 0.53
CA PHE A 23 10.18 -4.07 1.57
C PHE A 23 9.00 -3.18 1.99
N LEU A 24 9.01 -1.91 1.59
CA LEU A 24 8.04 -0.89 1.98
C LEU A 24 7.03 -0.55 0.87
N SER A 25 7.08 -1.22 -0.29
CA SER A 25 6.20 -0.95 -1.44
C SER A 25 4.71 -1.11 -1.15
N GLU A 26 4.36 -1.98 -0.19
CA GLU A 26 2.97 -2.21 0.25
C GLU A 26 2.73 -1.70 1.68
N ASN A 27 3.59 -0.79 2.18
CA ASN A 27 3.46 -0.22 3.52
C ASN A 27 2.68 1.11 3.47
N ALA A 28 1.37 1.05 3.72
CA ALA A 28 0.49 2.24 3.72
C ALA A 28 0.89 3.30 4.76
N PRO A 29 1.26 2.95 6.02
CA PRO A 29 1.81 3.92 6.96
C PRO A 29 3.01 4.69 6.39
N PHE A 30 3.96 3.99 5.78
CA PHE A 30 5.14 4.64 5.20
C PHE A 30 4.78 5.56 4.04
N ALA A 31 3.88 5.14 3.15
CA ALA A 31 3.37 5.99 2.07
C ALA A 31 2.72 7.29 2.60
N ARG A 32 1.95 7.22 3.70
CA ARG A 32 1.42 8.43 4.38
C ARG A 32 2.53 9.32 4.89
N ARG A 33 3.52 8.74 5.57
CA ARG A 33 4.67 9.49 6.12
C ARG A 33 5.50 10.17 5.03
N VAL A 34 5.64 9.55 3.85
CA VAL A 34 6.29 10.16 2.67
C VAL A 34 5.52 11.42 2.25
N ASN A 35 4.20 11.31 2.09
CA ASN A 35 3.35 12.44 1.69
C ASN A 35 3.34 13.56 2.76
N GLU A 36 3.23 13.20 4.04
CA GLU A 36 3.30 14.15 5.18
C GLU A 36 4.67 14.84 5.29
N ALA A 37 5.73 14.16 4.84
CA ALA A 37 7.07 14.74 4.74
C ALA A 37 7.24 15.71 3.56
N GLY A 38 6.20 15.92 2.74
CA GLY A 38 6.22 16.78 1.57
C GLY A 38 6.84 16.15 0.33
N LEU A 39 7.07 14.83 0.36
CA LEU A 39 7.64 14.05 -0.74
C LEU A 39 6.52 13.35 -1.51
N VAL A 40 6.73 13.11 -2.81
CA VAL A 40 5.80 12.32 -3.61
C VAL A 40 6.03 10.83 -3.35
N TRP A 41 4.99 10.12 -2.93
CA TRP A 41 4.97 8.66 -3.00
C TRP A 41 4.69 8.19 -4.43
N ALA A 42 5.68 7.60 -5.11
CA ALA A 42 5.53 7.09 -6.47
C ALA A 42 4.92 5.68 -6.46
N GLY A 43 3.66 5.60 -6.05
CA GLY A 43 2.89 4.37 -5.95
C GLY A 43 1.38 4.66 -5.79
N PRO A 44 0.57 3.63 -5.51
CA PRO A 44 -0.85 3.82 -5.20
C PRO A 44 -1.04 4.61 -3.90
N SER A 45 -2.24 5.16 -3.69
CA SER A 45 -2.56 5.89 -2.45
C SER A 45 -2.48 4.95 -1.23
N PRO A 46 -2.21 5.47 -0.02
CA PRO A 46 -2.20 4.66 1.19
C PRO A 46 -3.50 3.86 1.41
N GLU A 47 -4.64 4.45 1.07
CA GLU A 47 -5.96 3.81 1.18
C GLU A 47 -6.09 2.65 0.19
N ALA A 48 -5.56 2.81 -1.02
CA ALA A 48 -5.51 1.72 -2.00
C ALA A 48 -4.59 0.59 -1.52
N ILE A 49 -3.43 0.91 -0.94
CA ILE A 49 -2.52 -0.08 -0.35
C ILE A 49 -3.24 -0.87 0.75
N GLU A 50 -3.98 -0.23 1.65
CA GLU A 50 -4.75 -0.92 2.70
C GLU A 50 -5.87 -1.79 2.13
N ALA A 51 -6.64 -1.24 1.19
CA ALA A 51 -7.75 -1.92 0.54
C ALA A 51 -7.31 -3.22 -0.14
N PHE A 52 -6.14 -3.20 -0.80
CA PHE A 52 -5.62 -4.32 -1.59
C PHE A 52 -4.59 -5.19 -0.84
N GLY A 53 -4.05 -4.74 0.30
CA GLY A 53 -3.05 -5.47 1.07
C GLY A 53 -3.58 -6.76 1.69
N VAL A 54 -4.89 -6.84 1.93
CA VAL A 54 -5.54 -8.05 2.43
C VAL A 54 -6.39 -8.69 1.35
N LYS A 55 -6.12 -9.96 1.05
CA LYS A 55 -6.73 -10.65 -0.12
C LYS A 55 -8.26 -10.74 -0.06
N HIS A 56 -8.85 -10.92 1.12
CA HIS A 56 -10.31 -11.03 1.23
C HIS A 56 -11.00 -9.67 1.00
N THR A 57 -10.45 -8.57 1.53
CA THR A 57 -10.97 -7.22 1.28
C THR A 57 -10.80 -6.82 -0.19
N ALA A 58 -9.67 -7.18 -0.81
CA ALA A 58 -9.43 -6.98 -2.23
C ALA A 58 -10.47 -7.71 -3.11
N ARG A 59 -10.81 -8.95 -2.75
CA ARG A 59 -11.86 -9.72 -3.45
C ARG A 59 -13.24 -9.10 -3.29
N ASP A 60 -13.57 -8.62 -2.10
CA ASP A 60 -14.85 -7.94 -1.85
C ASP A 60 -14.95 -6.64 -2.65
N LEU A 61 -13.85 -5.89 -2.79
CA LEU A 61 -13.78 -4.70 -3.65
C LEU A 61 -13.96 -5.04 -5.13
N ALA A 62 -13.28 -6.08 -5.62
CA ALA A 62 -13.44 -6.54 -6.99
C ALA A 62 -14.89 -6.94 -7.29
N ALA A 63 -15.54 -7.67 -6.39
CA ALA A 63 -16.95 -8.04 -6.53
C ALA A 63 -17.88 -6.82 -6.54
N LYS A 64 -17.65 -5.81 -5.69
CA LYS A 64 -18.42 -4.56 -5.67
C LYS A 64 -18.25 -3.74 -6.95
N ALA A 65 -17.09 -3.85 -7.59
CA ALA A 65 -16.79 -3.19 -8.85
C ALA A 65 -17.23 -3.99 -10.09
N ASP A 66 -18.00 -5.07 -9.91
CA ASP A 66 -18.45 -5.98 -10.98
C ASP A 66 -17.31 -6.61 -11.79
N VAL A 67 -16.15 -6.81 -11.14
CA VAL A 67 -15.00 -7.50 -11.73
C VAL A 67 -15.16 -9.01 -11.55
N PRO A 68 -15.05 -9.82 -12.62
CA PRO A 68 -15.08 -11.27 -12.50
C PRO A 68 -13.95 -11.79 -11.60
N ILE A 69 -14.31 -12.55 -10.56
CA ILE A 69 -13.36 -13.17 -9.62
C ILE A 69 -13.43 -14.69 -9.67
N VAL A 70 -12.30 -15.35 -9.41
CA VAL A 70 -12.25 -16.81 -9.29
C VAL A 70 -13.14 -17.25 -8.11
N PRO A 71 -14.04 -18.24 -8.31
CA PRO A 71 -14.88 -18.79 -7.25
C PRO A 71 -14.04 -19.24 -6.04
N GLY A 72 -14.50 -18.92 -4.84
CA GLY A 72 -13.80 -19.25 -3.60
C GLY A 72 -14.66 -18.94 -2.39
N THR A 73 -14.15 -19.21 -1.19
CA THR A 73 -14.81 -18.89 0.07
C THR A 73 -15.08 -17.39 0.19
N LYS A 74 -16.19 -17.04 0.85
CA LYS A 74 -16.55 -15.65 1.16
C LYS A 74 -15.96 -15.28 2.52
N GLY A 75 -15.28 -14.15 2.59
CA GLY A 75 -14.66 -13.66 3.82
C GLY A 75 -13.51 -14.53 4.32
N LEU A 76 -13.14 -14.34 5.59
CA LEU A 76 -12.13 -15.14 6.27
C LEU A 76 -12.67 -16.54 6.55
N VAL A 77 -11.85 -17.54 6.27
CA VAL A 77 -12.10 -18.92 6.69
C VAL A 77 -11.77 -19.00 8.18
N LYS A 78 -12.66 -19.59 8.97
CA LYS A 78 -12.40 -19.85 10.38
C LYS A 78 -11.50 -21.09 10.50
N ASP A 79 -10.69 -21.13 11.55
CA ASP A 79 -9.99 -22.35 11.92
C ASP A 79 -11.01 -23.47 12.26
N GLU A 80 -10.57 -24.73 12.09
CA GLU A 80 -11.37 -25.92 12.41
C GLU A 80 -11.70 -26.05 13.90
#